data_AF-W2JQ80-F1
#
_entry.id   AF-W2JQ80-F1
#
_cell.length_a   1.000
_cell.length_b   1.000
_cell.length_c   1.000
_cell.angle_alpha   90.00
_cell.angle_beta   90.00
_cell.angle_gamma   90.00
#
_symmetry.space_group_name_H-M   'P 1'
#
loop_
_entity.id
_entity.type
_entity.pdbx_description
1 polymer ?
#
loop_
_entity_poly.entity_id
_entity_poly.type
_entity_poly.pdbx_seq_one_letter_code
_entity_poly.pdbx_strand_id
1 'polypeptide(L)'
;RLWNSIRAHAADHWNVGRGRKSKQQPKDVLFMFLVVLKHCGKWDVVANVLRIKTGTFQKMILSFAEVVSPYLYEKYVVSAAGKFTMEALVLGDNTFHNYPSARYAPDVTFQQSNMPTGQTSSSRLQSRADEGPLTTEHPDSWAVLADKGYQGLAADFRAITPFKKQPLRELTLEQMETNDRIAHDRVLVENYFGRLCTLWAMCSDKYRWDEGNYDMFF
;
A
#
# COMPACT_ATOMS: atom_id res chain seq x y z
N ARG A 1 -2.84 5.12 15.35
CA ARG A 1 -3.67 6.11 14.63
C ARG A 1 -2.74 7.11 13.93
N LEU A 2 -3.05 7.54 12.70
CA LEU A 2 -2.14 8.32 11.84
C LEU A 2 -1.59 9.60 12.50
N TRP A 3 -2.45 10.36 13.18
CA TRP A 3 -2.05 11.60 13.85
C TRP A 3 -0.88 11.38 14.82
N ASN A 4 -0.94 10.34 15.66
CA ASN A 4 0.16 10.01 16.59
C ASN A 4 1.48 9.72 15.87
N SER A 5 1.43 9.20 14.65
CA SER A 5 2.62 8.92 13.85
C SER A 5 3.25 10.18 13.26
N ILE A 6 2.48 11.26 13.03
CA ILE A 6 2.97 12.46 12.34
C ILE A 6 2.98 13.72 13.21
N ARG A 7 2.36 13.70 14.39
CA ARG A 7 2.13 14.90 15.23
C ARG A 7 3.41 15.69 15.53
N ALA A 8 4.51 15.01 15.84
CA ALA A 8 5.78 15.64 16.15
C ALA A 8 6.36 16.32 14.90
N HIS A 9 6.42 15.57 13.79
CA HIS A 9 6.87 16.11 12.50
C HIS A 9 6.04 17.31 12.06
N ALA A 10 4.71 17.22 12.15
CA ALA A 10 3.81 18.30 11.79
C ALA A 10 4.00 19.53 12.71
N ALA A 11 4.20 19.34 14.01
CA ALA A 11 4.45 20.45 14.94
C ALA A 11 5.76 21.20 14.60
N ASP A 12 6.79 20.47 14.18
CA ASP A 12 8.12 21.05 13.92
C ASP A 12 8.25 21.68 12.53
N HIS A 13 7.42 21.27 11.56
CA HIS A 13 7.59 21.64 10.15
C HIS A 13 6.37 22.35 9.53
N TRP A 14 5.18 22.27 10.12
CA TRP A 14 4.02 23.00 9.61
C TRP A 14 4.01 24.44 10.13
N ASN A 15 3.68 25.38 9.24
CA ASN A 15 3.45 26.78 9.62
C ASN A 15 4.69 27.42 10.30
N VAL A 16 5.89 26.92 10.03
CA VAL A 16 7.18 27.46 10.54
C VAL A 16 7.80 28.47 9.56
N GLY A 17 8.80 29.24 10.00
CA GLY A 17 9.49 30.24 9.16
C GLY A 17 8.87 31.65 9.13
N ARG A 18 9.26 32.48 8.15
CA ARG A 18 8.80 33.89 8.03
C ARG A 18 7.56 33.99 7.14
N GLY A 19 6.67 34.94 7.44
CA GLY A 19 5.47 35.24 6.65
C GLY A 19 4.15 35.01 7.39
N ARG A 20 3.04 35.24 6.69
CA ARG A 20 1.69 35.11 7.26
C ARG A 20 1.39 33.65 7.57
N LYS A 21 1.05 33.39 8.83
CA LYS A 21 0.73 32.06 9.33
C LYS A 21 -0.72 31.68 9.06
N SER A 22 -0.94 30.39 8.82
CA SER A 22 -2.26 29.78 8.87
C SER A 22 -2.81 29.87 10.30
N LYS A 23 -4.13 30.04 10.43
CA LYS A 23 -4.82 30.03 11.73
C LYS A 23 -5.18 28.62 12.20
N GLN A 24 -5.06 27.65 11.30
CA GLN A 24 -5.50 26.27 11.45
C GLN A 24 -4.39 25.45 12.12
N GLN A 25 -4.76 24.61 13.08
CA GLN A 25 -3.80 23.74 13.76
C GLN A 25 -3.34 22.62 12.83
N PRO A 26 -2.12 22.06 13.01
CA PRO A 26 -1.65 20.98 12.15
C PRO A 26 -2.58 19.76 12.12
N LYS A 27 -3.28 19.46 13.23
CA LYS A 27 -4.29 18.39 13.32
C LYS A 27 -5.48 18.67 12.38
N ASP A 28 -5.97 19.91 12.36
CA ASP A 28 -7.09 20.33 11.50
C ASP A 28 -6.68 20.31 10.03
N VAL A 29 -5.47 20.78 9.72
CA VAL A 29 -4.95 20.79 8.34
C VAL A 29 -4.75 19.36 7.84
N LEU A 30 -4.31 18.42 8.70
CA LEU A 30 -4.28 17.00 8.36
C LEU A 30 -5.68 16.48 8.02
N PHE A 31 -6.69 16.79 8.83
CA PHE A 31 -8.07 16.38 8.53
C PHE A 31 -8.53 16.91 7.18
N MET A 32 -8.33 18.21 6.92
CA MET A 32 -8.69 18.83 5.64
C MET A 32 -7.92 18.22 4.47
N PHE A 33 -6.65 17.88 4.66
CA PHE A 33 -5.83 17.19 3.66
C PHE A 33 -6.40 15.81 3.32
N LEU A 34 -6.78 15.02 4.34
CA LEU A 34 -7.43 13.72 4.14
C LEU A 34 -8.80 13.84 3.45
N VAL A 35 -9.59 14.84 3.79
CA VAL A 35 -10.88 15.14 3.12
C VAL A 35 -10.65 15.42 1.63
N VAL A 36 -9.61 16.19 1.28
CA VAL A 36 -9.27 16.46 -0.12
C VAL A 36 -8.87 15.19 -0.86
N LEU A 37 -7.99 14.37 -0.27
CA LEU A 37 -7.57 13.09 -0.85
C LEU A 37 -8.74 12.13 -1.09
N LYS A 38 -9.74 12.15 -0.20
CA LYS A 38 -10.90 11.26 -0.29
C LYS A 38 -11.95 11.74 -1.29
N HIS A 39 -12.21 13.04 -1.33
CA HIS A 39 -13.30 13.60 -2.13
C HIS A 39 -12.89 14.03 -3.54
N CYS A 40 -11.59 14.02 -3.89
CA CYS A 40 -11.01 14.21 -5.24
C CYS A 40 -11.87 15.08 -6.18
N GLY A 41 -12.28 16.24 -5.67
CA GLY A 41 -13.27 17.11 -6.28
C GLY A 41 -12.71 18.50 -6.54
N LYS A 42 -13.56 19.38 -7.07
CA LYS A 42 -13.16 20.77 -7.29
C LYS A 42 -12.87 21.45 -5.95
N TRP A 43 -11.76 22.20 -5.89
CA TRP A 43 -11.29 22.88 -4.68
C TRP A 43 -12.33 23.79 -4.04
N ASP A 44 -13.16 24.45 -4.86
CA ASP A 44 -14.23 25.35 -4.42
C ASP A 44 -15.31 24.64 -3.61
N VAL A 45 -15.66 23.41 -3.98
CA VAL A 45 -16.68 22.62 -3.26
C VAL A 45 -16.22 22.33 -1.84
N VAL A 46 -15.01 21.77 -1.68
CA VAL A 46 -14.46 21.42 -0.35
C VAL A 46 -14.16 22.68 0.46
N ALA A 47 -13.60 23.71 -0.18
CA ALA A 47 -13.30 24.98 0.48
C ALA A 47 -14.57 25.67 1.00
N ASN A 48 -15.67 25.63 0.25
CA ASN A 48 -16.95 26.21 0.66
C ASN A 48 -17.55 25.46 1.86
N VAL A 49 -17.48 24.12 1.87
CA VAL A 49 -17.91 23.30 3.02
C VAL A 49 -17.14 23.68 4.29
N LEU A 50 -15.83 23.91 4.17
CA LEU A 50 -14.95 24.30 5.27
C LEU A 50 -14.95 25.82 5.57
N ARG A 51 -15.73 26.60 4.81
CA ARG A 51 -15.82 28.07 4.92
C ARG A 51 -14.46 28.78 4.80
N ILE A 52 -13.58 28.26 3.95
CA ILE A 52 -12.26 28.85 3.65
C ILE A 52 -12.29 29.34 2.20
N LYS A 53 -11.70 30.51 1.93
CA LYS A 53 -11.56 31.01 0.56
C LYS A 53 -10.77 30.00 -0.28
N THR A 54 -11.28 29.60 -1.44
CA THR A 54 -10.73 28.54 -2.30
C THR A 54 -9.21 28.65 -2.52
N GLY A 55 -8.71 29.82 -2.93
CA GLY A 55 -7.28 30.01 -3.18
C GLY A 55 -6.41 29.92 -1.91
N THR A 56 -6.97 30.24 -0.74
CA THR A 56 -6.28 30.04 0.56
C THR A 56 -6.29 28.56 0.93
N PHE A 57 -7.43 27.89 0.76
CA PHE A 57 -7.57 26.47 1.02
C PHE A 57 -6.60 25.63 0.17
N GLN A 58 -6.61 25.82 -1.14
CA GLN A 58 -5.71 25.10 -2.06
C GLN A 58 -4.25 25.30 -1.68
N LYS A 59 -3.80 26.55 -1.47
CA LYS A 59 -2.41 26.83 -1.06
C LYS A 59 -2.06 26.16 0.26
N MET A 60 -2.97 26.18 1.24
CA MET A 60 -2.75 25.55 2.54
C MET A 60 -2.60 24.03 2.42
N ILE A 61 -3.48 23.37 1.66
CA ILE A 61 -3.45 21.91 1.49
C ILE A 61 -2.21 21.47 0.70
N LEU A 62 -1.85 22.17 -0.37
CA LEU A 62 -0.65 21.86 -1.15
C LEU A 62 0.62 22.06 -0.33
N SER A 63 0.73 23.17 0.41
CA SER A 63 1.87 23.42 1.29
C SER A 63 1.97 22.38 2.41
N PHE A 64 0.84 21.93 2.96
CA PHE A 64 0.84 20.86 3.95
C PHE A 64 1.28 19.52 3.34
N ALA A 65 0.84 19.23 2.10
CA ALA A 65 1.25 18.04 1.36
C ALA A 65 2.78 17.98 1.18
N GLU A 66 3.42 19.10 0.84
CA GLU A 66 4.88 19.20 0.72
C GLU A 66 5.60 18.88 2.03
N VAL A 67 5.01 19.21 3.18
CA VAL A 67 5.58 18.94 4.51
C VAL A 67 5.42 17.47 4.90
N VAL A 68 4.24 16.88 4.67
CA VAL A 68 3.91 15.54 5.19
C VAL A 68 4.22 14.40 4.22
N SER A 69 4.15 14.64 2.91
CA SER A 69 4.32 13.58 1.90
C SER A 69 5.70 12.90 1.98
N PRO A 70 6.84 13.63 2.00
CA PRO A 70 8.16 12.99 2.09
C PRO A 70 8.33 12.21 3.40
N TYR A 71 7.84 12.76 4.52
CA TYR A 71 7.89 12.09 5.82
C TYR A 71 7.09 10.79 5.84
N LEU A 72 5.87 10.81 5.30
CA LEU A 72 5.01 9.63 5.21
C LEU A 72 5.64 8.57 4.30
N TYR A 73 6.20 8.96 3.16
CA TYR A 73 6.87 8.04 2.25
C TYR A 73 8.09 7.39 2.92
N GLU A 74 8.94 8.19 3.55
CA GLU A 74 10.12 7.68 4.27
C GLU A 74 9.72 6.71 5.39
N LYS A 75 8.71 7.08 6.18
CA LYS A 75 8.27 6.30 7.35
C LYS A 75 7.58 4.99 7.00
N TYR A 76 6.73 5.00 5.98
CA TYR A 76 5.86 3.86 5.66
C TYR A 76 6.33 3.04 4.46
N VAL A 77 7.14 3.61 3.57
CA VAL A 77 7.65 2.92 2.38
C VAL A 77 9.14 2.58 2.57
N VAL A 78 10.00 3.60 2.67
CA VAL A 78 11.47 3.39 2.69
C VAL A 78 11.91 2.63 3.94
N SER A 79 11.48 3.09 5.12
CA SER A 79 11.79 2.45 6.40
C SER A 79 11.24 1.03 6.49
N ALA A 80 10.09 0.74 5.88
CA ALA A 80 9.53 -0.61 5.85
C ALA A 80 10.34 -1.52 4.91
N ALA A 81 10.67 -1.04 3.71
CA ALA A 81 11.48 -1.77 2.73
C ALA A 81 12.89 -2.10 3.27
N GLY A 82 13.50 -1.19 4.02
CA GLY A 82 14.80 -1.42 4.66
C GLY A 82 14.75 -2.40 5.83
N LYS A 83 13.63 -2.49 6.56
CA LYS A 83 13.46 -3.41 7.69
C LYS A 83 13.09 -4.82 7.26
N PHE A 84 12.24 -4.94 6.25
CA PHE A 84 11.69 -6.21 5.77
C PHE A 84 12.25 -6.53 4.39
N THR A 85 13.57 -6.69 4.30
CA THR A 85 14.21 -7.07 3.05
C THR A 85 13.81 -8.50 2.66
N MET A 86 13.74 -8.76 1.36
CA MET A 86 13.48 -10.13 0.86
C MET A 86 14.48 -11.13 1.43
N GLU A 87 15.74 -10.73 1.60
CA GLU A 87 16.75 -11.59 2.22
C GLU A 87 16.39 -11.98 3.66
N ALA A 88 16.05 -11.00 4.48
CA ALA A 88 15.70 -11.24 5.88
C ALA A 88 14.45 -12.11 6.02
N LEU A 89 13.45 -11.91 5.15
CA LEU A 89 12.23 -12.72 5.14
C LEU A 89 12.55 -14.18 4.79
N VAL A 90 13.36 -14.42 3.77
CA VAL A 90 13.73 -15.78 3.33
C VAL A 90 14.62 -16.48 4.35
N LEU A 91 15.63 -15.81 4.89
CA LEU A 91 16.53 -16.40 5.88
C LEU A 91 15.83 -16.63 7.23
N GLY A 92 14.82 -15.82 7.54
CA GLY A 92 13.99 -15.96 8.74
C GLY A 92 12.80 -16.92 8.57
N ASP A 93 12.71 -17.65 7.45
CA ASP A 93 11.62 -18.59 7.13
C ASP A 93 10.21 -17.97 7.12
N ASN A 94 10.12 -16.67 6.82
CA ASN A 94 8.87 -15.93 6.67
C ASN A 94 8.42 -15.94 5.21
N THR A 95 8.22 -17.14 4.65
CA THR A 95 7.71 -17.33 3.28
C THR A 95 6.23 -17.71 3.29
N PHE A 96 5.57 -17.63 2.12
CA PHE A 96 4.22 -18.17 1.98
C PHE A 96 4.22 -19.69 2.25
N HIS A 97 3.11 -20.19 2.79
CA HIS A 97 3.03 -21.57 3.26
C HIS A 97 2.95 -22.58 2.12
N ASN A 98 2.08 -22.33 1.14
CA ASN A 98 1.85 -23.23 0.02
C ASN A 98 2.77 -22.91 -1.17
N TYR A 99 3.21 -21.66 -1.30
CA TYR A 99 4.11 -21.21 -2.38
C TYR A 99 5.39 -20.53 -1.85
N PRO A 100 6.33 -21.25 -1.21
CA PRO A 100 7.55 -20.67 -0.65
C PRO A 100 8.47 -19.97 -1.67
N SER A 101 8.34 -20.33 -2.95
CA SER A 101 9.01 -19.68 -4.08
C SER A 101 8.47 -18.29 -4.39
N ALA A 102 7.19 -18.03 -4.11
CA ALA A 102 6.59 -16.73 -4.33
C ALA A 102 7.15 -15.70 -3.34
N ARG A 103 7.55 -14.54 -3.86
CA ARG A 103 8.13 -13.44 -3.09
C ARG A 103 7.18 -12.29 -2.87
N TYR A 104 6.21 -12.14 -3.75
CA TYR A 104 5.25 -11.04 -3.72
C TYR A 104 3.83 -11.56 -3.92
N ALA A 105 2.86 -10.86 -3.33
CA ALA A 105 1.45 -11.02 -3.62
C ALA A 105 0.83 -9.62 -3.80
N PRO A 106 0.58 -9.16 -5.03
CA PRO A 106 0.04 -7.83 -5.28
C PRO A 106 -1.49 -7.84 -5.32
N ASP A 107 -2.06 -6.68 -4.97
CA ASP A 107 -3.51 -6.41 -4.99
C ASP A 107 -3.90 -5.29 -5.98
N VAL A 108 -3.00 -4.31 -6.23
CA VAL A 108 -3.29 -3.09 -7.02
C VAL A 108 -2.49 -2.97 -8.32
N THR A 109 -1.23 -2.52 -8.25
CA THR A 109 -0.36 -2.31 -9.41
C THR A 109 0.99 -2.94 -9.16
N PHE A 110 1.51 -3.61 -10.18
CA PHE A 110 2.75 -4.36 -10.10
C PHE A 110 3.86 -3.65 -10.89
N GLN A 111 5.01 -3.46 -10.26
CA GLN A 111 6.27 -3.13 -10.95
C GLN A 111 7.12 -4.40 -11.01
N GLN A 112 7.89 -4.57 -12.09
CA GLN A 112 8.69 -5.76 -12.33
C GLN A 112 9.60 -6.10 -11.14
N SER A 113 9.50 -7.36 -10.66
CA SER A 113 10.30 -7.86 -9.54
C SER A 113 11.49 -8.67 -10.05
N ASN A 114 12.61 -7.99 -10.23
CA ASN A 114 13.84 -8.63 -10.68
C ASN A 114 14.50 -9.41 -9.53
N MET A 115 14.96 -10.61 -9.84
CA MET A 115 15.88 -11.34 -9.00
C MET A 115 17.25 -10.67 -9.06
N PRO A 116 17.95 -10.46 -7.93
CA PRO A 116 19.29 -9.89 -7.99
C PRO A 116 20.24 -10.87 -8.70
N THR A 117 20.63 -10.54 -9.91
CA THR A 117 21.57 -11.29 -10.74
C THR A 117 22.97 -10.64 -10.64
N GLY A 118 23.88 -11.27 -9.90
CA GLY A 118 25.28 -10.80 -9.77
C GLY A 118 26.01 -11.32 -8.52
N GLN A 119 27.35 -11.24 -8.52
CA GLN A 119 28.24 -11.71 -7.43
C GLN A 119 28.03 -11.01 -6.08
N THR A 120 27.31 -9.88 -6.04
CA THR A 120 26.95 -9.13 -4.83
C THR A 120 25.62 -9.56 -4.21
N SER A 121 24.85 -10.43 -4.88
CA SER A 121 23.72 -11.10 -4.25
C SER A 121 24.26 -12.04 -3.18
N SER A 122 23.63 -12.05 -2.00
CA SER A 122 23.91 -13.06 -0.98
C SER A 122 23.75 -14.43 -1.64
N SER A 123 24.85 -15.13 -1.87
CA SER A 123 24.90 -16.49 -2.45
C SER A 123 23.94 -17.46 -1.74
N ARG A 124 23.51 -17.11 -0.52
CA ARG A 124 22.50 -17.82 0.28
C ARG A 124 21.08 -17.68 -0.26
N LEU A 125 20.68 -16.53 -0.83
CA LEU A 125 19.37 -16.36 -1.46
C LEU A 125 19.22 -17.21 -2.72
N GLN A 126 20.29 -17.26 -3.53
CA GLN A 126 20.34 -18.09 -4.74
C GLN A 126 20.41 -19.59 -4.41
N SER A 127 20.97 -19.96 -3.25
CA SER A 127 21.10 -21.37 -2.83
C SER A 127 19.78 -22.05 -2.44
N ARG A 128 18.72 -21.28 -2.11
CA ARG A 128 17.36 -21.82 -2.02
C ARG A 128 16.77 -21.85 -3.43
N ALA A 129 17.01 -22.95 -4.15
CA ALA A 129 16.50 -23.18 -5.50
C ALA A 129 14.99 -22.87 -5.57
N ASP A 130 14.65 -21.96 -6.47
CA ASP A 130 13.27 -21.58 -6.73
C ASP A 130 12.68 -22.59 -7.73
N GLU A 131 12.09 -23.66 -7.21
CA GLU A 131 11.37 -24.69 -8.00
C GLU A 131 9.93 -24.26 -8.36
N GLY A 132 9.63 -22.95 -8.28
CA GLY A 132 8.31 -22.43 -8.62
C GLY A 132 7.99 -22.54 -10.12
N PRO A 133 6.73 -22.34 -10.52
CA PRO A 133 6.37 -22.35 -11.95
C PRO A 133 7.07 -21.21 -12.73
N LEU A 134 7.15 -21.40 -14.06
CA LEU A 134 7.66 -20.42 -15.04
C LEU A 134 9.14 -20.02 -14.86
N THR A 135 9.94 -20.84 -14.19
CA THR A 135 11.40 -20.62 -14.00
C THR A 135 12.18 -20.58 -15.30
N THR A 136 11.82 -21.41 -16.28
CA THR A 136 12.49 -21.46 -17.58
C THR A 136 12.15 -20.26 -18.47
N GLU A 137 10.94 -19.74 -18.34
CA GLU A 137 10.42 -18.65 -19.17
C GLU A 137 10.88 -17.28 -18.66
N HIS A 138 11.03 -17.15 -17.35
CA HIS A 138 11.38 -15.90 -16.68
C HIS A 138 12.47 -16.12 -15.61
N PRO A 139 13.68 -16.58 -15.99
CA PRO A 139 14.71 -17.03 -15.06
C PRO A 139 15.20 -15.94 -14.09
N ASP A 140 15.14 -14.68 -14.52
CA ASP A 140 15.63 -13.54 -13.74
C ASP A 140 14.54 -12.87 -12.90
N SER A 141 13.35 -13.47 -12.79
CA SER A 141 12.22 -12.90 -12.05
C SER A 141 11.85 -13.75 -10.84
N TRP A 142 11.35 -13.09 -9.79
CA TRP A 142 10.71 -13.80 -8.67
C TRP A 142 9.28 -14.22 -9.00
N ALA A 143 8.81 -15.32 -8.41
CA ALA A 143 7.41 -15.72 -8.50
C ALA A 143 6.48 -14.80 -7.70
N VAL A 144 5.26 -14.61 -8.22
CA VAL A 144 4.28 -13.64 -7.70
C VAL A 144 2.90 -14.28 -7.61
N LEU A 145 2.28 -14.28 -6.43
CA LEU A 145 0.90 -14.73 -6.25
C LEU A 145 -0.07 -13.64 -6.67
N ALA A 146 -0.75 -13.77 -7.81
CA ALA A 146 -1.64 -12.76 -8.34
C ALA A 146 -3.12 -13.20 -8.28
N ASP A 147 -4.05 -12.23 -8.27
CA ASP A 147 -5.48 -12.54 -8.27
C ASP A 147 -5.90 -13.14 -9.62
N LYS A 148 -7.06 -13.79 -9.64
CA LYS A 148 -7.73 -14.32 -10.82
C LYS A 148 -7.95 -13.27 -11.92
N GLY A 149 -8.04 -11.98 -11.57
CA GLY A 149 -8.08 -10.89 -12.56
C GLY A 149 -6.79 -10.72 -13.38
N TYR A 150 -5.65 -11.23 -12.89
CA TYR A 150 -4.33 -11.02 -13.46
C TYR A 150 -3.79 -12.24 -14.21
N GLN A 151 -4.64 -13.12 -14.76
CA GLN A 151 -4.18 -14.29 -15.52
C GLN A 151 -3.27 -13.94 -16.72
N GLY A 152 -3.42 -12.75 -17.31
CA GLY A 152 -2.52 -12.28 -18.37
C GLY A 152 -1.11 -11.95 -17.90
N LEU A 153 -0.89 -11.81 -16.59
CA LEU A 153 0.39 -11.44 -16.00
C LEU A 153 1.46 -12.54 -16.20
N ALA A 154 1.05 -13.79 -16.43
CA ALA A 154 1.98 -14.88 -16.71
C ALA A 154 2.78 -14.69 -18.03
N ALA A 155 2.28 -13.88 -18.96
CA ALA A 155 2.98 -13.57 -20.21
C ALA A 155 4.31 -12.82 -19.97
N ASP A 156 4.33 -11.95 -18.97
CA ASP A 156 5.44 -11.04 -18.71
C ASP A 156 6.16 -11.34 -17.38
N PHE A 157 5.57 -12.18 -16.53
CA PHE A 157 6.04 -12.43 -15.16
C PHE A 157 5.84 -13.89 -14.73
N ARG A 158 6.54 -14.30 -13.67
CA ARG A 158 6.31 -15.58 -12.97
C ARG A 158 5.06 -15.55 -12.10
N ALA A 159 3.92 -15.28 -12.72
CA ALA A 159 2.64 -15.15 -12.03
C ALA A 159 2.04 -16.53 -11.70
N ILE A 160 1.65 -16.70 -10.45
CA ILE A 160 0.88 -17.83 -9.94
C ILE A 160 -0.52 -17.31 -9.69
N THR A 161 -1.46 -17.69 -10.56
CA THR A 161 -2.85 -17.20 -10.52
C THR A 161 -3.84 -18.34 -10.38
N PRO A 162 -4.98 -18.12 -9.70
CA PRO A 162 -6.06 -19.10 -9.63
C PRO A 162 -6.56 -19.51 -11.03
N PHE A 163 -6.94 -20.78 -11.17
CA PHE A 163 -7.69 -21.28 -12.31
C PHE A 163 -9.03 -20.57 -12.44
N LYS A 164 -9.38 -20.19 -13.67
CA LYS A 164 -10.65 -19.56 -13.98
C LYS A 164 -11.63 -20.57 -14.57
N LYS A 165 -12.81 -20.59 -13.96
CA LYS A 165 -13.96 -21.33 -14.46
C LYS A 165 -14.29 -20.84 -15.87
N GLN A 166 -14.21 -21.74 -16.84
CA GLN A 166 -14.62 -21.50 -18.21
C GLN A 166 -16.17 -21.57 -18.30
N PRO A 167 -16.81 -20.84 -19.21
CA PRO A 167 -18.25 -20.99 -19.43
C PRO A 167 -18.61 -22.46 -19.63
N LEU A 168 -19.64 -22.93 -18.92
CA LEU A 168 -20.17 -24.31 -19.01
C LEU A 168 -19.21 -25.43 -18.58
N ARG A 169 -18.07 -25.11 -17.94
CA ARG A 169 -17.13 -26.11 -17.41
C ARG A 169 -16.90 -25.91 -15.92
N GLU A 170 -16.99 -26.98 -15.14
CA GLU A 170 -16.59 -26.94 -13.74
C GLU A 170 -15.07 -27.05 -13.60
N LEU A 171 -14.55 -26.47 -12.51
CA LEU A 171 -13.16 -26.73 -12.11
C LEU A 171 -13.05 -28.17 -11.63
N THR A 172 -11.91 -28.80 -11.91
CA THR A 172 -11.60 -30.09 -11.28
C THR A 172 -11.33 -29.89 -9.79
N LEU A 173 -11.44 -30.97 -9.00
CA LEU A 173 -11.13 -30.91 -7.56
C LEU A 173 -9.71 -30.38 -7.31
N GLU A 174 -8.73 -30.84 -8.09
CA GLU A 174 -7.34 -30.38 -8.01
C GLU A 174 -7.17 -28.88 -8.33
N GLN A 175 -7.94 -28.36 -9.30
CA GLN A 175 -7.94 -26.93 -9.61
C GLN A 175 -8.55 -26.11 -8.48
N MET A 176 -9.59 -26.64 -7.82
CA MET A 176 -10.19 -26.01 -6.65
C MET A 176 -9.21 -25.98 -5.48
N GLU A 177 -8.57 -27.10 -5.16
CA GLU A 177 -7.54 -27.17 -4.11
C GLU A 177 -6.36 -26.22 -4.38
N THR A 178 -5.96 -26.09 -5.65
CA THR A 178 -4.90 -25.15 -6.05
C THR A 178 -5.36 -23.70 -5.85
N ASN A 179 -6.59 -23.37 -6.20
CA ASN A 179 -7.16 -22.06 -5.96
C ASN A 179 -7.24 -21.73 -4.47
N ASP A 180 -7.64 -22.71 -3.64
CA ASP A 180 -7.76 -22.55 -2.19
C ASP A 180 -6.38 -22.29 -1.56
N ARG A 181 -5.33 -23.00 -1.99
CA ARG A 181 -3.94 -22.73 -1.57
C ARG A 181 -3.46 -21.34 -1.95
N ILE A 182 -3.77 -20.88 -3.17
CA ILE A 182 -3.39 -19.53 -3.62
C ILE A 182 -4.14 -18.47 -2.80
N ALA A 183 -5.44 -18.65 -2.59
CA ALA A 183 -6.25 -17.75 -1.79
C ALA A 183 -5.77 -17.69 -0.34
N HIS A 184 -5.43 -18.84 0.25
CA HIS A 184 -4.87 -18.92 1.61
C HIS A 184 -3.62 -18.05 1.76
N ASP A 185 -2.65 -18.17 0.86
CA ASP A 185 -1.40 -17.40 0.98
C ASP A 185 -1.60 -15.92 0.65
N ARG A 186 -2.51 -15.60 -0.27
CA ARG A 186 -2.87 -14.21 -0.63
C ARG A 186 -3.67 -13.49 0.45
N VAL A 187 -4.46 -14.20 1.27
CA VAL A 187 -5.34 -13.59 2.28
C VAL A 187 -4.58 -12.74 3.29
N LEU A 188 -3.29 -13.01 3.50
CA LEU A 188 -2.42 -12.20 4.36
C LEU A 188 -2.34 -10.75 3.86
N VAL A 189 -2.21 -10.58 2.54
CA VAL A 189 -2.14 -9.28 1.88
C VAL A 189 -3.49 -8.58 1.92
N GLU A 190 -4.56 -9.31 1.59
CA GLU A 190 -5.93 -8.79 1.65
C GLU A 190 -6.32 -8.36 3.07
N ASN A 191 -5.94 -9.13 4.09
CA ASN A 191 -6.17 -8.77 5.48
C ASN A 191 -5.35 -7.56 5.92
N TYR A 192 -4.11 -7.42 5.44
CA TYR A 192 -3.27 -6.27 5.73
C TYR A 192 -3.84 -4.99 5.09
N PHE A 193 -4.12 -5.03 3.78
CA PHE A 193 -4.72 -3.90 3.09
C PHE A 193 -6.15 -3.63 3.54
N GLY A 194 -6.94 -4.66 3.86
CA GLY A 194 -8.24 -4.53 4.48
C GLY A 194 -8.15 -3.77 5.80
N ARG A 195 -7.22 -4.14 6.69
CA ARG A 195 -6.96 -3.39 7.94
C ARG A 195 -6.48 -1.97 7.69
N LEU A 196 -5.63 -1.75 6.68
CA LEU A 196 -5.23 -0.39 6.30
C LEU A 196 -6.45 0.39 5.80
N CYS A 197 -7.24 -0.14 4.88
CA CYS A 197 -8.47 0.47 4.40
C CYS A 197 -9.44 0.77 5.55
N THR A 198 -9.56 -0.11 6.55
CA THR A 198 -10.31 0.16 7.80
C THR A 198 -9.67 1.27 8.63
N LEU A 199 -8.34 1.28 8.79
CA LEU A 199 -7.62 2.34 9.49
C LEU A 199 -7.83 3.71 8.82
N TRP A 200 -7.90 3.71 7.50
CA TRP A 200 -8.18 4.87 6.67
C TRP A 200 -9.69 5.05 6.41
N ALA A 201 -10.57 4.18 6.92
CA ALA A 201 -12.02 4.27 6.73
C ALA A 201 -12.62 5.47 7.49
N MET A 202 -11.90 6.04 8.44
CA MET A 202 -12.20 7.38 8.94
C MET A 202 -12.23 8.44 7.83
N CYS A 203 -11.45 8.24 6.77
CA CYS A 203 -11.56 9.04 5.56
C CYS A 203 -12.81 8.66 4.78
N SER A 204 -13.31 7.42 4.83
CA SER A 204 -14.53 6.88 4.15
C SER A 204 -15.85 7.42 4.72
N ASP A 205 -15.92 7.70 6.01
CA ASP A 205 -17.15 8.20 6.63
C ASP A 205 -17.42 9.67 6.28
N LYS A 206 -18.70 10.04 6.16
CA LYS A 206 -19.10 11.46 6.07
C LYS A 206 -19.08 12.04 7.48
N TYR A 207 -17.95 12.56 7.91
CA TYR A 207 -17.86 13.25 9.19
C TYR A 207 -18.74 14.51 9.17
N ARG A 208 -19.77 14.54 10.02
CA ARG A 208 -20.53 15.76 10.28
C ARG A 208 -19.75 16.57 11.31
N TRP A 209 -19.41 17.80 10.92
CA TRP A 209 -18.59 18.75 11.66
C TRP A 209 -19.12 18.97 13.08
N ASP A 210 -18.50 18.32 14.05
CA ASP A 210 -18.63 18.62 15.47
C ASP A 210 -17.22 18.64 16.07
N GLU A 211 -16.83 19.81 16.59
CA GLU A 211 -15.52 20.05 17.20
C GLU A 211 -15.32 19.19 18.45
N GLY A 212 -16.40 18.82 19.17
CA GLY A 212 -16.32 17.98 20.37
C GLY A 212 -15.93 16.52 20.12
N ASN A 213 -16.06 16.05 18.87
CA ASN A 213 -15.80 14.65 18.50
C ASN A 213 -14.37 14.42 17.98
N TYR A 214 -13.56 15.47 17.80
CA TYR A 214 -12.20 15.34 17.28
C TYR A 214 -11.30 14.43 18.12
N ASP A 215 -11.44 14.44 19.44
CA ASP A 215 -10.59 13.66 20.36
C ASP A 215 -10.95 12.17 20.41
N MET A 216 -12.20 11.80 20.08
CA MET A 216 -12.61 10.40 20.04
C MET A 216 -11.97 9.66 18.86
N PHE A 217 -11.77 10.36 17.75
CA PHE A 217 -11.39 9.75 16.47
C PHE A 217 -9.90 9.95 16.13
N PHE A 218 -9.24 11.02 16.59
CA PHE A 218 -7.84 11.34 16.24
C PHE A 218 -6.90 11.42 17.45
#